data_AF-A0A7Y3MZ17-F1
#
_entry.id   AF-A0A7Y3MZ17-F1
#
_cell.length_a   1.000
_cell.length_b   1.000
_cell.length_c   1.000
_cell.angle_alpha   90.00
_cell.angle_beta   90.00
_cell.angle_gamma   90.00
#
_symmetry.space_group_name_H-M   'P 1'
#
loop_
_entity.id
_entity.type
_entity.pdbx_description
1 polymer ?
#
loop_
_entity_poly.entity_id
_entity_poly.type
_entity_poly.pdbx_seq_one_letter_code
_entity_poly.pdbx_strand_id
1 'polypeptide(L)'
;MIASAWVATTGLGLALMVAIVGSEGITPLEVLILSLFGVSFGWIVIPFWTSLIGFALQLSGRDPLSLRLVDAVRPGAGSLRSRVALVMPAHNEDPKRVMAGLAAMAASLAETGRAHHFAIHLLSDTTDPAIRAAEDSLWAGLQERYATGLSSNVSRGPWPALHFRRREFNEGRKAGNIAEFCDRWR
;
A
#
# COMPACT_ATOMS: atom_id res chain seq x y z
N MET A 1 1.17 24.28 -1.09
CA MET A 1 2.40 24.09 -0.28
C MET A 1 3.43 23.20 -0.94
N ILE A 2 3.12 21.96 -1.35
CA ILE A 2 4.11 21.06 -1.98
C ILE A 2 4.61 21.62 -3.32
N ALA A 3 3.69 22.06 -4.19
CA ALA A 3 4.06 22.63 -5.49
C ALA A 3 4.95 23.88 -5.37
N SER A 4 4.66 24.77 -4.41
CA SER A 4 5.47 25.97 -4.17
C SER A 4 6.85 25.63 -3.61
N ALA A 5 6.94 24.66 -2.69
CA ALA A 5 8.21 24.19 -2.14
C ALA A 5 9.08 23.50 -3.21
N TRP A 6 8.44 22.71 -4.09
CA TRP A 6 9.06 22.09 -5.26
C TRP A 6 9.64 23.13 -6.21
N VAL A 7 8.82 24.06 -6.72
CA VAL A 7 9.29 25.12 -7.65
C VAL A 7 10.40 25.96 -7.03
N ALA A 8 10.25 26.36 -5.76
CA ALA A 8 11.25 27.18 -5.07
C ALA A 8 12.60 26.45 -4.92
N THR A 9 12.58 25.18 -4.47
CA THR A 9 13.83 24.41 -4.28
C THR A 9 14.47 24.03 -5.60
N THR A 10 13.71 23.63 -6.62
CA THR A 10 14.25 23.37 -7.96
C THR A 10 14.84 24.63 -8.59
N GLY A 11 14.15 25.78 -8.49
CA GLY A 11 14.65 27.05 -8.99
C GLY A 11 15.93 27.51 -8.27
N LEU A 12 15.97 27.39 -6.95
CA LEU A 12 17.16 27.72 -6.16
C LEU A 12 18.34 26.81 -6.50
N GLY A 13 18.11 25.49 -6.60
CA GLY A 13 19.14 24.52 -6.98
C GLY A 13 19.71 24.81 -8.38
N LEU A 14 18.85 25.15 -9.34
CA LEU A 14 19.27 25.53 -10.68
C LEU A 14 20.07 26.84 -10.68
N ALA A 15 19.63 27.85 -9.91
CA ALA A 15 20.34 29.13 -9.80
C ALA A 15 21.74 28.96 -9.19
N LEU A 16 21.87 28.12 -8.15
CA LEU A 16 23.17 27.79 -7.56
C LEU A 16 24.06 27.06 -8.57
N MET A 17 23.52 26.12 -9.34
CA MET A 17 24.27 25.41 -10.36
C MET A 17 24.76 26.33 -11.48
N VAL A 18 23.91 27.28 -11.92
CA VAL A 18 24.30 28.33 -12.87
C VAL A 18 25.42 29.21 -12.29
N ALA A 19 25.35 29.57 -11.01
CA ALA A 19 26.40 30.36 -10.37
C ALA A 19 27.74 29.63 -10.26
N ILE A 20 27.73 28.30 -10.09
CA ILE A 20 28.93 27.46 -10.02
C ILE A 20 29.55 27.28 -11.41
N VAL A 21 28.72 26.99 -12.42
CA VAL A 21 29.18 26.66 -13.77
C VAL A 21 29.51 27.90 -14.59
N GLY A 22 28.75 28.99 -14.43
CA GLY A 22 28.85 30.19 -15.25
C GLY A 22 29.97 31.16 -14.85
N SER A 23 30.95 30.77 -14.03
CA SER A 23 32.00 31.68 -13.56
C SER A 23 32.92 32.20 -14.67
N GLU A 24 33.06 31.46 -15.79
CA GLU A 24 33.87 31.86 -16.95
C GLU A 24 33.05 32.04 -18.24
N GLY A 25 31.71 32.15 -18.13
CA GLY A 25 30.77 32.15 -19.25
C GLY A 25 30.02 30.83 -19.37
N ILE A 26 28.94 30.80 -20.18
CA ILE A 26 28.11 29.59 -20.36
C ILE A 26 28.39 28.99 -21.74
N THR A 27 28.98 27.80 -21.78
CA THR A 27 29.19 27.04 -23.02
C THR A 27 27.95 26.25 -23.42
N PRO A 28 27.78 25.85 -24.70
CA PRO A 28 26.66 25.00 -25.12
C PRO A 28 26.60 23.65 -24.38
N LEU A 29 27.76 23.10 -23.99
CA LEU A 29 27.85 21.88 -23.20
C LEU A 29 27.29 22.10 -21.78
N GLU A 30 27.60 23.25 -21.18
CA GLU A 30 27.08 23.60 -19.85
C GLU A 30 25.57 23.83 -19.86
N VAL A 31 25.02 24.41 -20.93
CA VAL A 31 23.55 24.50 -21.11
C VAL A 31 22.90 23.12 -21.11
N LEU A 32 23.52 22.14 -21.80
CA LEU A 32 23.02 20.76 -21.81
C LEU A 32 23.08 20.14 -20.41
N ILE A 33 24.19 20.31 -19.69
CA ILE A 33 24.36 19.82 -18.32
C ILE A 33 23.33 20.45 -17.38
N LEU A 34 23.16 21.77 -17.43
CA LEU A 34 22.19 22.51 -16.63
C LEU A 34 20.75 22.05 -16.91
N SER A 35 20.44 21.75 -18.16
CA SER A 35 19.13 21.24 -18.57
C SER A 35 18.87 19.84 -17.98
N LEU A 36 19.82 18.92 -18.14
CA LEU A 36 19.73 17.57 -17.57
C LEU A 36 19.67 17.58 -16.04
N PHE A 37 20.43 18.48 -15.42
CA PHE A 37 20.39 18.71 -13.98
C PHE A 37 19.01 19.22 -13.55
N GLY A 38 18.45 20.24 -14.21
CA GLY A 38 17.15 20.81 -13.86
C GLY A 38 16.03 19.77 -13.90
N VAL A 39 16.00 18.93 -14.95
CA VAL A 39 15.03 17.83 -15.07
C VAL A 39 15.22 16.78 -13.97
N SER A 40 16.46 16.31 -13.77
CA SER A 40 16.76 15.25 -12.80
C SER A 40 16.53 15.71 -11.35
N PHE A 41 16.98 16.93 -11.03
CA PHE A 41 16.84 17.52 -9.71
C PHE A 41 15.37 17.84 -9.42
N GLY A 42 14.65 18.42 -10.38
CA GLY A 42 13.21 18.66 -10.26
C GLY A 42 12.42 17.39 -9.94
N TRP A 43 12.79 16.27 -10.55
CA TRP A 43 12.19 14.96 -10.26
C TRP A 43 12.45 14.48 -8.82
N ILE A 44 13.67 14.67 -8.30
CA ILE A 44 14.09 14.22 -6.95
C ILE A 44 13.48 15.07 -5.83
N VAL A 45 13.24 16.36 -6.09
CA VAL A 45 12.67 17.28 -5.11
C VAL A 45 11.24 16.87 -4.69
N ILE A 46 10.47 16.25 -5.60
CA ILE A 46 9.10 15.79 -5.34
C ILE A 46 9.04 14.73 -4.22
N PRO A 47 9.72 13.55 -4.34
CA PRO A 47 9.70 12.55 -3.28
C PRO A 47 10.38 13.06 -2.00
N PHE A 48 11.37 13.95 -2.08
CA PHE A 48 11.99 14.58 -0.91
C PHE A 48 10.96 15.35 -0.06
N TRP A 49 10.25 16.32 -0.66
CA TRP A 49 9.24 17.09 0.08
C TRP A 49 8.07 16.24 0.55
N THR A 50 7.65 15.27 -0.26
CA THR A 50 6.58 14.33 0.10
C THR A 50 6.96 13.52 1.34
N SER A 51 8.19 13.02 1.39
CA SER A 51 8.71 12.24 2.53
C SER A 51 8.93 13.12 3.76
N LEU A 52 9.47 14.32 3.58
CA LEU A 52 9.74 15.26 4.68
C LEU A 52 8.44 15.72 5.36
N ILE A 53 7.41 16.03 4.56
CA ILE A 53 6.09 16.41 5.08
C ILE A 53 5.44 15.21 5.78
N GLY A 54 5.49 14.02 5.17
CA GLY A 54 4.98 12.80 5.79
C GLY A 54 5.65 12.50 7.14
N PHE A 55 6.96 12.65 7.20
CA PHE A 55 7.76 12.48 8.42
C PHE A 55 7.40 13.52 9.49
N ALA A 56 7.30 14.80 9.12
CA ALA A 56 6.91 15.87 10.03
C ALA A 56 5.48 15.69 10.58
N LEU A 57 4.55 15.23 9.74
CA LEU A 57 3.19 14.90 10.15
C LEU A 57 3.17 13.71 11.13
N GLN A 58 3.97 12.69 10.87
CA GLN A 58 4.10 11.52 11.75
C GLN A 58 4.69 11.88 13.11
N LEU A 59 5.73 12.72 13.16
CA LEU A 59 6.29 13.28 14.40
C LEU A 59 5.28 14.14 15.17
N SER A 60 4.45 14.89 14.45
CA SER A 60 3.41 15.73 15.06
C SER A 60 2.19 14.93 15.52
N GLY A 61 2.17 13.61 15.28
CA GLY A 61 1.00 12.77 15.53
C GLY A 61 -0.24 13.26 14.79
N ARG A 62 -0.11 13.78 13.56
CA ARG A 62 -1.22 14.30 12.76
C ARG A 62 -1.52 13.41 11.56
N ASP A 63 -2.80 13.19 11.28
CA ASP A 63 -3.26 12.35 10.17
C ASP A 63 -2.98 13.07 8.83
N PRO A 64 -2.25 12.44 7.89
CA PRO A 64 -1.89 13.06 6.61
C PRO A 64 -3.08 13.41 5.72
N LEU A 65 -4.27 12.84 5.94
CA LEU A 65 -5.45 13.12 5.13
C LEU A 65 -6.38 14.18 5.73
N SER A 66 -6.48 14.24 7.07
CA SER A 66 -7.43 15.14 7.75
C SER A 66 -6.78 16.32 8.48
N LEU A 67 -5.44 16.34 8.60
CA LEU A 67 -4.65 17.32 9.37
C LEU A 67 -5.08 17.46 10.84
N ARG A 68 -5.94 16.56 11.33
CA ARG A 68 -6.32 16.47 12.74
C ARG A 68 -5.18 15.78 13.50
N LEU A 69 -5.10 16.04 14.81
CA LEU A 69 -4.33 15.14 15.68
C LEU A 69 -4.87 13.73 15.42
N VAL A 70 -3.99 12.79 15.13
CA VAL A 70 -4.25 11.37 15.34
C VAL A 70 -4.47 11.26 16.85
N ASP A 71 -5.70 11.51 17.29
CA ASP A 71 -6.18 10.85 18.48
C ASP A 71 -5.89 9.38 18.21
N ALA A 72 -4.96 8.79 18.97
CA ALA A 72 -4.77 7.36 19.01
C ALA A 72 -6.16 6.75 18.98
N VAL A 73 -6.54 6.14 17.85
CA VAL A 73 -7.93 5.78 17.55
C VAL A 73 -8.46 5.14 18.80
N ARG A 74 -9.30 5.86 19.56
CA ARG A 74 -9.88 5.28 20.78
C ARG A 74 -10.60 4.05 20.28
N PRO A 75 -10.20 2.82 20.67
CA PRO A 75 -10.85 1.63 20.16
C PRO A 75 -12.29 1.67 20.68
N GLY A 76 -13.24 2.20 19.90
CA GLY A 76 -14.56 2.52 20.47
C GLY A 76 -15.35 3.66 19.86
N ALA A 77 -14.71 4.71 19.31
CA ALA A 77 -15.41 6.00 19.15
C ALA A 77 -16.40 6.11 17.97
N GLY A 78 -16.58 5.05 17.17
CA GLY A 78 -17.59 5.01 16.12
C GLY A 78 -18.20 3.62 15.99
N SER A 79 -19.53 3.56 15.90
CA SER A 79 -20.21 2.41 15.31
C SER A 79 -19.75 2.32 13.86
N LEU A 80 -18.99 1.27 13.51
CA LEU A 80 -18.74 0.93 12.12
C LEU A 80 -20.10 0.60 11.51
N ARG A 81 -20.56 1.42 10.56
CA ARG A 81 -21.84 1.20 9.88
C ARG A 81 -21.67 0.53 8.51
N SER A 82 -20.47 0.57 7.95
CA SER A 82 -20.13 -0.01 6.65
C SER A 82 -19.51 -1.41 6.80
N ARG A 83 -19.71 -2.24 5.78
CA ARG A 83 -18.88 -3.43 5.54
C ARG A 83 -17.66 -3.02 4.71
N VAL A 84 -16.51 -3.60 5.00
CA VAL A 84 -15.23 -3.29 4.35
C VAL A 84 -14.65 -4.57 3.75
N ALA A 85 -14.35 -4.54 2.45
CA ALA A 85 -13.62 -5.60 1.78
C ALA A 85 -12.11 -5.29 1.84
N LEU A 86 -11.35 -6.20 2.44
CA LEU A 86 -9.89 -6.19 2.45
C LEU A 86 -9.39 -7.08 1.33
N VAL A 87 -8.79 -6.47 0.31
CA VAL A 87 -8.40 -7.17 -0.92
C VAL A 87 -6.90 -7.38 -0.95
N MET A 88 -6.47 -8.64 -1.11
CA MET A 88 -5.07 -9.03 -1.24
C MET A 88 -4.83 -9.63 -2.63
N PRO A 89 -4.38 -8.85 -3.62
CA PRO A 89 -3.96 -9.39 -4.91
C PRO A 89 -2.60 -10.08 -4.77
N ALA A 90 -2.47 -11.24 -5.39
CA ALA A 90 -1.28 -12.08 -5.42
C ALA A 90 -0.97 -12.51 -6.86
N HIS A 91 0.29 -12.47 -7.28
CA HIS A 91 0.80 -13.00 -8.55
C HIS A 91 2.17 -13.64 -8.36
N ASN A 92 2.21 -14.99 -8.33
CA ASN A 92 3.44 -15.78 -8.23
C ASN A 92 4.33 -15.43 -7.01
N GLU A 93 3.78 -14.86 -5.93
CA GLU A 93 4.51 -14.72 -4.66
C GLU A 93 4.58 -16.05 -3.89
N ASP A 94 5.41 -16.11 -2.85
CA ASP A 94 5.47 -17.24 -1.94
C ASP A 94 4.11 -17.46 -1.24
N PRO A 95 3.40 -18.57 -1.52
CA PRO A 95 2.08 -18.86 -0.96
C PRO A 95 2.07 -18.92 0.56
N LYS A 96 3.18 -19.35 1.18
CA LYS A 96 3.30 -19.42 2.64
C LYS A 96 3.28 -18.03 3.25
N ARG A 97 3.98 -17.08 2.63
CA ARG A 97 4.03 -15.68 3.08
C ARG A 97 2.67 -15.00 2.91
N VAL A 98 1.99 -15.24 1.79
CA VAL A 98 0.65 -14.69 1.53
C VAL A 98 -0.36 -15.22 2.56
N MET A 99 -0.42 -16.53 2.78
CA MET A 99 -1.33 -17.14 3.75
C MET A 99 -1.01 -16.74 5.20
N ALA A 100 0.27 -16.62 5.56
CA ALA A 100 0.65 -16.11 6.88
C ALA A 100 0.20 -14.66 7.09
N GLY A 101 0.32 -13.81 6.06
CA GLY A 101 -0.19 -12.44 6.08
C GLY A 101 -1.71 -12.38 6.26
N LEU A 102 -2.46 -13.21 5.53
CA LEU A 102 -3.92 -13.32 5.67
C LEU A 102 -4.33 -13.78 7.08
N ALA A 103 -3.67 -14.80 7.62
CA ALA A 103 -3.92 -15.30 8.96
C ALA A 103 -3.64 -14.22 10.02
N ALA A 104 -2.55 -13.46 9.88
CA ALA A 104 -2.20 -12.37 10.79
C ALA A 104 -3.21 -11.21 10.72
N MET A 105 -3.66 -10.81 9.52
CA MET A 105 -4.70 -9.80 9.36
C MET A 105 -6.03 -10.25 9.97
N ALA A 106 -6.42 -11.50 9.75
CA ALA A 106 -7.65 -12.06 10.30
C ALA A 106 -7.61 -12.14 11.83
N ALA A 107 -6.49 -12.57 12.41
CA ALA A 107 -6.29 -12.59 13.86
C ALA A 107 -6.34 -11.18 14.46
N SER A 108 -5.64 -10.22 13.85
CA SER A 108 -5.66 -8.81 14.29
C SER A 108 -7.08 -8.23 14.27
N LEU A 109 -7.88 -8.53 13.23
CA LEU A 109 -9.28 -8.09 13.15
C LEU A 109 -10.16 -8.77 14.20
N ALA A 110 -9.94 -10.06 14.47
CA ALA A 110 -10.68 -10.79 15.49
C ALA A 110 -10.43 -10.20 16.89
N GLU A 111 -9.19 -9.77 17.19
CA GLU A 111 -8.84 -9.08 18.45
C GLU A 111 -9.58 -7.75 18.63
N THR A 112 -9.96 -7.07 17.55
CA THR A 112 -10.74 -5.82 17.63
C THR A 112 -12.21 -6.03 18.03
N GLY A 113 -12.70 -7.28 18.03
CA GLY A 113 -14.12 -7.61 18.23
C GLY A 113 -15.06 -7.16 17.10
N ARG A 114 -14.51 -6.61 16.01
CA ARG A 114 -15.28 -6.00 14.89
C ARG A 114 -15.12 -6.76 13.57
N ALA A 115 -14.57 -7.98 13.60
CA ALA A 115 -14.26 -8.73 12.39
C ALA A 115 -15.47 -8.97 11.47
N HIS A 116 -16.69 -9.00 12.00
CA HIS A 116 -17.94 -9.12 11.23
C HIS A 116 -18.20 -7.96 10.25
N HIS A 117 -17.53 -6.81 10.43
CA HIS A 117 -17.57 -5.71 9.47
C HIS A 117 -16.62 -5.90 8.29
N PHE A 118 -15.73 -6.90 8.34
CA PHE A 118 -14.67 -7.09 7.37
C PHE A 118 -14.79 -8.43 6.65
N ALA A 119 -14.51 -8.42 5.35
CA ALA A 119 -14.33 -9.61 4.54
C ALA A 119 -12.97 -9.54 3.85
N ILE A 120 -12.16 -10.58 3.94
CA ILE A 120 -10.84 -10.67 3.30
C ILE A 120 -10.98 -11.46 2.01
N HIS A 121 -10.51 -10.89 0.90
CA HIS A 121 -10.54 -11.47 -0.43
C HIS A 121 -9.11 -11.64 -0.95
N LEU A 122 -8.66 -12.89 -1.09
CA LEU A 122 -7.43 -13.23 -1.79
C LEU A 122 -7.71 -13.37 -3.29
N LEU A 123 -7.08 -12.51 -4.10
CA LEU A 123 -7.22 -12.50 -5.55
C LEU A 123 -5.93 -12.98 -6.21
N SER A 124 -5.88 -14.25 -6.59
CA SER A 124 -4.71 -14.86 -7.22
C SER A 124 -4.74 -14.71 -8.75
N ASP A 125 -3.68 -14.10 -9.29
CA ASP A 125 -3.31 -14.10 -10.71
C ASP A 125 -2.12 -15.05 -10.97
N THR A 126 -1.83 -15.97 -10.04
CA THR A 126 -0.69 -16.90 -10.15
C THR A 126 -0.82 -17.75 -11.42
N THR A 127 0.26 -17.84 -12.18
CA THR A 127 0.34 -18.60 -13.45
C THR A 127 1.12 -19.90 -13.30
N ASP A 128 2.03 -19.97 -12.33
CA ASP A 128 2.85 -21.14 -12.07
C ASP A 128 2.02 -22.28 -11.45
N PRO A 129 1.94 -23.47 -12.08
CA PRO A 129 1.20 -24.61 -11.55
C PRO A 129 1.65 -25.09 -10.17
N ALA A 130 2.95 -25.02 -9.86
CA ALA A 130 3.48 -25.44 -8.56
C ALA A 130 3.04 -24.48 -7.45
N ILE A 131 3.08 -23.17 -7.74
CA ILE A 131 2.61 -22.14 -6.81
C ILE A 131 1.08 -22.24 -6.64
N ARG A 132 0.33 -22.52 -7.72
CA ARG A 132 -1.13 -22.75 -7.65
C ARG A 132 -1.50 -23.89 -6.72
N ALA A 133 -0.85 -25.04 -6.85
CA ALA A 133 -1.11 -26.20 -5.99
C ALA A 133 -0.76 -25.91 -4.52
N ALA A 134 0.33 -25.17 -4.28
CA ALA A 134 0.70 -24.72 -2.95
C ALA A 134 -0.32 -23.72 -2.35
N GLU A 135 -0.82 -22.75 -3.14
CA GLU A 135 -1.90 -21.86 -2.72
C GLU A 135 -3.16 -22.64 -2.31
N ASP A 136 -3.60 -23.60 -3.13
CA ASP A 136 -4.83 -24.35 -2.89
C ASP A 136 -4.74 -25.20 -1.62
N SER A 137 -3.60 -25.88 -1.41
CA SER A 137 -3.35 -26.67 -0.19
C SER A 137 -3.25 -25.81 1.07
N LEU A 138 -2.55 -24.68 1.01
CA LEU A 138 -2.42 -23.76 2.16
C LEU A 138 -3.73 -23.05 2.46
N TRP A 139 -4.52 -22.72 1.44
CA TRP A 139 -5.85 -22.16 1.61
C TRP A 139 -6.79 -23.14 2.30
N ALA A 140 -6.81 -24.40 1.86
CA ALA A 140 -7.59 -25.45 2.53
C ALA A 140 -7.19 -25.62 4.00
N GLY A 141 -5.87 -25.65 4.28
CA GLY A 141 -5.36 -25.73 5.66
C GLY A 141 -5.72 -24.50 6.50
N LEU A 142 -5.77 -23.30 5.90
CA LEU A 142 -6.24 -22.09 6.58
C LEU A 142 -7.74 -22.16 6.90
N GLN A 143 -8.56 -22.65 5.97
CA GLN A 143 -10.00 -22.85 6.17
C GLN A 143 -10.30 -23.91 7.24
N GLU A 144 -9.53 -24.98 7.30
CA GLU A 144 -9.67 -26.01 8.33
C GLU A 144 -9.33 -25.46 9.72
N ARG A 145 -8.24 -24.69 9.85
CA ARG A 145 -7.87 -24.01 11.10
C ARG A 145 -8.93 -22.99 11.53
N TYR A 146 -9.55 -22.32 10.56
CA TYR A 146 -10.66 -21.41 10.78
C TYR A 146 -11.90 -22.16 11.31
N ALA A 147 -12.28 -23.27 10.68
CA ALA A 147 -13.47 -24.04 11.03
C ALA A 147 -13.36 -24.74 12.39
N THR A 148 -12.17 -25.24 12.73
CA THR A 148 -11.91 -25.97 13.99
C THR A 148 -11.74 -25.05 15.20
N GLY A 149 -11.71 -23.73 15.02
CA GLY A 149 -11.44 -22.77 16.09
C GLY A 149 -10.04 -22.92 16.69
N LEU A 150 -9.16 -23.71 16.07
CA LEU A 150 -7.84 -24.08 16.58
C LEU A 150 -6.79 -22.97 16.44
N SER A 151 -7.21 -21.75 16.08
CA SER A 151 -6.38 -20.56 16.24
C SER A 151 -6.39 -20.14 17.72
N SER A 152 -5.68 -20.94 18.51
CA SER A 152 -5.59 -20.95 19.97
C SER A 152 -5.02 -19.68 20.62
N ASN A 153 -4.80 -18.61 19.86
CA ASN A 153 -4.40 -17.30 20.40
C ASN A 153 -5.51 -16.24 20.34
N VAL A 154 -6.64 -16.51 19.69
CA VAL A 154 -7.73 -15.53 19.56
C VAL A 154 -8.74 -15.74 20.69
N SER A 155 -8.49 -15.12 21.84
CA SER A 155 -9.36 -15.25 23.02
C SER A 155 -10.69 -14.46 22.94
N ARG A 156 -11.00 -13.71 21.87
CA ARG A 156 -12.01 -12.62 21.97
C ARG A 156 -12.94 -12.30 20.79
N GLY A 157 -13.00 -13.06 19.70
CA GLY A 157 -14.01 -12.76 18.67
C GLY A 157 -14.10 -13.69 17.47
N PRO A 158 -15.19 -13.61 16.70
CA PRO A 158 -15.33 -14.32 15.43
C PRO A 158 -14.28 -13.81 14.43
N TRP A 159 -13.85 -14.68 13.53
CA TRP A 159 -12.97 -14.30 12.43
C TRP A 159 -13.73 -13.59 11.30
N PRO A 160 -13.05 -12.78 10.45
CA PRO A 160 -13.68 -12.19 9.28
C PRO A 160 -13.97 -13.24 8.20
N ALA A 161 -14.92 -12.96 7.32
CA ALA A 161 -15.18 -13.84 6.18
C ALA A 161 -13.95 -13.92 5.27
N LEU A 162 -13.57 -15.13 4.86
CA LEU A 162 -12.41 -15.39 4.00
C LEU A 162 -12.88 -15.89 2.63
N HIS A 163 -12.50 -15.19 1.57
CA HIS A 163 -12.82 -15.54 0.20
C HIS A 163 -11.55 -15.70 -0.64
N PHE A 164 -11.50 -16.76 -1.43
CA PHE A 164 -10.42 -17.01 -2.36
C PHE A 164 -10.96 -17.07 -3.78
N ARG A 165 -10.26 -16.40 -4.69
CA ARG A 165 -10.56 -16.41 -6.12
C ARG A 165 -9.27 -16.41 -6.90
N ARG A 166 -9.24 -17.20 -7.97
CA ARG A 166 -8.19 -17.17 -8.99
C ARG A 166 -8.77 -16.76 -10.34
N ARG A 167 -8.08 -15.91 -11.10
CA ARG A 167 -8.47 -15.54 -12.47
C ARG A 167 -7.90 -16.53 -13.49
N GLU A 168 -8.66 -16.81 -14.53
CA GLU A 168 -8.20 -17.62 -15.67
C GLU A 168 -7.32 -16.80 -16.62
N PHE A 169 -7.64 -15.52 -16.80
CA PHE A 169 -6.95 -14.60 -17.71
C PHE A 169 -6.37 -13.40 -16.95
N ASN A 170 -5.07 -13.14 -17.10
CA ASN A 170 -4.37 -12.04 -16.43
C ASN A 170 -4.40 -10.75 -17.25
N GLU A 171 -5.60 -10.27 -17.59
CA GLU A 171 -5.77 -8.98 -18.26
C GLU A 171 -5.70 -7.84 -17.24
N GLY A 172 -4.92 -6.80 -17.55
CA GLY A 172 -4.80 -5.59 -16.73
C GLY A 172 -3.95 -5.73 -15.44
N ARG A 173 -3.31 -6.89 -15.20
CA ARG A 173 -2.48 -7.17 -14.00
C ARG A 173 -3.24 -6.82 -12.71
N LYS A 174 -2.55 -6.22 -11.73
CA LYS A 174 -3.12 -5.82 -10.43
C LYS A 174 -4.31 -4.85 -10.56
N ALA A 175 -4.27 -3.92 -11.51
CA ALA A 175 -5.36 -2.96 -11.72
C ALA A 175 -6.61 -3.66 -12.29
N GLY A 176 -6.42 -4.55 -13.27
CA GLY A 176 -7.50 -5.36 -13.84
C GLY A 176 -8.13 -6.32 -12.82
N ASN A 177 -7.31 -6.91 -11.95
CA ASN A 177 -7.79 -7.80 -10.90
C ASN A 177 -8.68 -7.06 -9.88
N ILE A 178 -8.28 -5.85 -9.47
CA ILE A 178 -9.09 -5.00 -8.59
C ILE A 178 -10.36 -4.50 -9.30
N ALA A 179 -10.26 -4.09 -10.55
CA ALA A 179 -11.42 -3.63 -11.33
C ALA A 179 -12.48 -4.73 -11.45
N GLU A 180 -12.07 -5.95 -11.82
CA GLU A 180 -12.99 -7.06 -11.95
C GLU A 180 -13.58 -7.49 -10.60
N PHE A 181 -12.81 -7.37 -9.51
CA PHE A 181 -13.36 -7.54 -8.16
C PHE A 181 -14.47 -6.54 -7.86
N CYS A 182 -14.28 -5.26 -8.17
CA CYS A 182 -15.29 -4.22 -7.99
C CYS A 182 -16.55 -4.47 -8.84
N ASP A 183 -16.40 -4.97 -10.06
CA ASP A 183 -17.52 -5.24 -10.97
C ASP A 183 -18.35 -6.47 -10.58
N ARG A 184 -17.68 -7.51 -10.05
CA ARG A 184 -18.30 -8.81 -9.74
C ARG A 184 -18.61 -9.01 -8.26
N TRP A 185 -18.38 -7.97 -7.45
CA TRP A 185 -18.63 -8.01 -6.02
C TRP A 185 -20.14 -8.23 -5.75
N ARG A 186 -20.44 -9.34 -5.07
CA ARG A 186 -21.72 -9.67 -4.46
C ARG A 186 -21.47 -10.17 -3.04
#